data_AF-X6LA18-F1
#
_entry.id   AF-X6LA18-F1
#
_cell.length_a   1.000
_cell.length_b   1.000
_cell.length_c   1.000
_cell.angle_alpha   90.00
_cell.angle_beta   90.00
_cell.angle_gamma   90.00
#
_symmetry.space_group_name_H-M   'P 1'
#
loop_
_entity.id
_entity.type
_entity.pdbx_description
1 polymer ?
#
loop_
_entity_poly.entity_id
_entity_poly.type
_entity_poly.pdbx_seq_one_letter_code
_entity_poly.pdbx_strand_id
1 'polypeptide(L)'
;MCLHILWNILKYPKHIKYRQIHKQALYNYLFQKCHTLFADFEKVLMGMEGELRYIGFKKGYNDNWYYQYNHIQLLYLWKCYRSVINKQTMYYYIVFIFLSIKQIYK
;
A
#
# COMPACT_ATOMS: atom_id res chain seq x y z
N MET A 1 3.38 1.67 2.66
CA MET A 1 3.86 0.31 2.32
C MET A 1 3.20 -0.21 1.04
N CYS A 2 1.87 -0.16 0.91
CA CYS A 2 1.15 -0.58 -0.29
C CYS A 2 1.65 0.05 -1.60
N LEU A 3 2.02 1.35 -1.61
CA LEU A 3 2.59 1.98 -2.81
C LEU A 3 3.87 1.30 -3.29
N HIS A 4 4.79 0.96 -2.39
CA HIS A 4 6.04 0.29 -2.76
C HIS A 4 5.80 -1.12 -3.30
N ILE A 5 4.85 -1.85 -2.70
CA ILE A 5 4.45 -3.18 -3.17
C ILE A 5 3.85 -3.08 -4.58
N LEU A 6 2.87 -2.20 -4.77
CA LEU A 6 2.21 -1.97 -6.06
C LEU A 6 3.22 -1.53 -7.13
N TRP A 7 4.11 -0.59 -6.79
CA TRP A 7 5.17 -0.13 -7.69
C TRP A 7 6.11 -1.25 -8.12
N ASN A 8 6.53 -2.12 -7.18
CA ASN A 8 7.40 -3.24 -7.50
C ASN A 8 6.74 -4.24 -8.46
N ILE A 9 5.44 -4.51 -8.30
CA ILE A 9 4.69 -5.40 -9.21
C ILE A 9 4.51 -4.76 -10.59
N LEU A 10 4.18 -3.47 -10.63
CA LEU A 10 4.02 -2.72 -11.89
C LEU A 10 5.34 -2.63 -12.67
N LYS A 11 6.45 -2.38 -11.97
CA LYS A 11 7.79 -2.25 -12.58
C LYS A 11 8.35 -3.60 -13.01
N TYR A 12 8.12 -4.66 -12.24
CA TYR A 12 8.68 -5.99 -12.47
C TYR A 12 7.59 -7.07 -12.51
N PRO A 13 6.67 -7.02 -13.50
CA PRO A 13 5.51 -7.90 -13.50
C PRO A 13 5.89 -9.39 -13.57
N LYS A 14 6.98 -9.76 -14.25
CA LYS A 14 7.40 -11.17 -14.38
C LYS A 14 8.06 -11.73 -13.12
N HIS A 15 8.41 -10.91 -12.14
CA HIS A 15 9.17 -11.33 -10.96
C HIS A 15 8.25 -11.82 -9.85
N ILE A 16 8.14 -13.14 -9.69
CA ILE A 16 7.24 -13.77 -8.71
C ILE A 16 7.51 -13.34 -7.26
N LYS A 17 8.77 -12.99 -6.94
CA LYS A 17 9.16 -12.49 -5.61
C LYS A 17 8.34 -11.27 -5.17
N TYR A 18 8.00 -10.35 -6.07
CA TYR A 18 7.22 -9.16 -5.72
C TYR A 18 5.72 -9.42 -5.58
N ARG A 19 5.27 -10.62 -5.97
CA ARG A 19 3.90 -11.10 -5.78
C ARG A 19 3.71 -11.80 -4.44
N GLN A 20 4.74 -11.86 -3.61
CA GLN A 20 4.73 -12.54 -2.32
C GLN A 20 5.17 -11.60 -1.20
N ILE A 21 4.50 -11.65 -0.06
CA ILE A 21 4.86 -10.90 1.14
C ILE A 21 4.89 -11.86 2.32
N HIS A 22 6.07 -11.99 2.93
CA HIS A 22 6.22 -12.81 4.13
C HIS A 22 5.50 -12.17 5.32
N LYS A 23 4.67 -12.95 6.02
CA LYS A 23 3.93 -12.50 7.20
C LYS A 23 4.86 -11.89 8.23
N GLN A 24 5.91 -12.59 8.63
CA GLN A 24 6.82 -12.11 9.67
C GLN A 24 7.50 -10.80 9.28
N ALA A 25 7.93 -10.68 8.02
CA ALA A 25 8.55 -9.45 7.53
C ALA A 25 7.56 -8.26 7.53
N LEU A 26 6.31 -8.50 7.14
CA LEU A 26 5.24 -7.50 7.21
C LEU A 26 4.99 -7.06 8.66
N TYR A 27 4.81 -8.02 9.57
CA TYR A 27 4.53 -7.75 10.97
C TYR A 27 5.67 -7.01 11.65
N ASN A 28 6.92 -7.47 11.49
CA ASN A 28 8.09 -6.82 12.07
C ASN A 28 8.24 -5.38 11.56
N TYR A 29 8.07 -5.15 10.26
CA TYR A 29 8.14 -3.82 9.69
C TYR A 29 7.04 -2.89 10.23
N LEU A 30 5.78 -3.37 10.27
CA LEU A 30 4.66 -2.59 10.80
C LEU A 30 4.84 -2.30 12.29
N PHE A 31 5.27 -3.28 13.06
CA PHE A 31 5.53 -3.15 14.49
C PHE A 31 6.59 -2.06 14.75
N GLN A 32 7.72 -2.14 14.05
CA GLN A 32 8.77 -1.13 14.14
C GLN A 32 8.25 0.27 13.78
N LYS A 33 7.51 0.39 12.67
CA LYS A 33 6.89 1.65 12.23
C LYS A 33 5.91 2.22 13.25
N CYS A 34 5.05 1.37 13.82
CA CYS A 34 4.05 1.78 14.81
C CYS A 34 4.73 2.22 16.11
N HIS A 35 5.75 1.49 16.55
CA HIS A 35 6.57 1.86 17.70
C HIS A 35 7.24 3.23 17.51
N THR A 36 7.83 3.49 16.34
CA THR A 36 8.45 4.79 16.04
C THR A 36 7.44 5.94 16.01
N LEU A 37 6.21 5.67 15.56
CA LEU A 37 5.16 6.69 15.38
C LEU A 37 4.15 6.74 16.53
N PHE A 38 4.37 5.98 17.61
CA PHE A 38 3.41 5.78 18.71
C PHE A 38 1.98 5.47 18.23
N ALA A 39 1.87 4.68 17.15
CA ALA A 39 0.59 4.31 16.54
C ALA A 39 0.09 2.97 17.08
N ASP A 40 -1.23 2.80 17.09
CA ASP A 40 -1.90 1.55 17.44
C ASP A 40 -1.61 0.46 16.40
N PHE A 41 -0.77 -0.51 16.78
CA PHE A 41 -0.31 -1.58 15.89
C PHE A 41 -1.46 -2.41 15.34
N GLU A 42 -2.44 -2.79 16.16
CA GLU A 42 -3.56 -3.65 15.74
C GLU A 42 -4.43 -2.95 14.69
N LYS A 43 -4.71 -1.66 14.89
CA LYS A 43 -5.45 -0.87 13.89
C LYS A 43 -4.69 -0.73 12.57
N VAL A 44 -3.38 -0.46 12.64
CA VAL A 44 -2.53 -0.34 11.45
C VAL A 44 -2.43 -1.66 10.70
N LEU A 45 -2.26 -2.77 11.43
CA LEU A 45 -2.20 -4.11 10.87
C LEU A 45 -3.53 -4.45 10.16
N MET A 46 -4.67 -4.28 10.84
CA MET A 46 -5.99 -4.53 10.26
C MET A 46 -6.23 -3.72 8.98
N GLY A 47 -5.86 -2.44 8.99
CA GLY A 47 -5.95 -1.58 7.80
C GLY A 47 -5.05 -2.07 6.65
N MET A 48 -3.81 -2.44 6.96
CA MET A 48 -2.87 -2.98 5.97
C MET A 48 -3.37 -4.29 5.34
N GLU A 49 -3.85 -5.23 6.16
CA GLU A 49 -4.43 -6.49 5.67
C GLU A 49 -5.69 -6.25 4.81
N GLY A 50 -6.50 -5.25 5.16
CA GLY A 50 -7.63 -4.78 4.35
C GLY A 50 -7.20 -4.29 2.96
N GLU A 51 -6.20 -3.42 2.91
CA GLU A 51 -5.65 -2.90 1.65
C GLU A 51 -5.00 -4.01 0.79
N LEU A 52 -4.29 -4.95 1.40
CA LEU A 52 -3.73 -6.10 0.68
C LEU A 52 -4.83 -6.95 0.03
N ARG A 53 -5.90 -7.27 0.77
CA ARG A 53 -7.06 -7.97 0.22
C ARG A 53 -7.72 -7.18 -0.90
N TYR A 54 -7.91 -5.87 -0.71
CA TYR A 54 -8.46 -4.99 -1.74
C TYR A 54 -7.62 -5.02 -3.03
N ILE A 55 -6.30 -5.03 -2.94
CA ILE A 55 -5.40 -5.10 -4.10
C ILE A 55 -5.43 -6.48 -4.80
N GLY A 56 -5.93 -7.53 -4.14
CA GLY A 56 -5.98 -8.89 -4.68
C GLY A 56 -4.92 -9.84 -4.13
N PHE A 57 -4.32 -9.51 -2.98
CA PHE A 57 -3.52 -10.47 -2.22
C PHE A 57 -4.41 -11.37 -1.36
N LYS A 58 -4.01 -12.63 -1.23
CA LYS A 58 -4.64 -13.63 -0.34
C LYS A 58 -3.59 -14.32 0.51
N LYS A 59 -3.97 -14.70 1.74
CA LYS A 59 -3.13 -15.55 2.58
C LYS A 59 -3.06 -16.96 1.99
N GLY A 60 -1.85 -17.51 1.88
CA GLY A 60 -1.62 -18.92 1.58
C GLY A 60 -1.61 -19.78 2.85
N TYR A 61 -1.36 -21.07 2.70
CA TYR A 61 -1.32 -22.02 3.83
C TYR A 61 -0.26 -21.72 4.89
N ASN A 62 0.80 -21.01 4.53
CA ASN A 62 1.87 -20.58 5.43
C ASN A 62 1.64 -19.15 5.98
N ASP A 63 0.42 -18.65 5.89
CA ASP A 63 0.00 -17.28 6.19
C ASP A 63 0.71 -16.15 5.43
N ASN A 64 1.60 -16.45 4.49
CA ASN A 64 2.19 -15.41 3.63
C ASN A 64 1.14 -14.90 2.64
N TRP A 65 1.30 -13.66 2.21
CA TRP A 65 0.40 -13.05 1.24
C TRP A 65 0.88 -13.29 -0.18
N TYR A 66 -0.01 -13.75 -1.05
CA TYR A 66 0.23 -14.05 -2.46
C TYR A 66 -0.73 -13.26 -3.34
N TYR A 67 -0.21 -12.64 -4.39
CA TYR A 67 -1.04 -12.00 -5.41
C TYR A 67 -1.77 -13.07 -6.21
N GLN A 68 -3.11 -13.03 -6.22
CA GLN A 68 -3.94 -14.15 -6.65
C GLN A 68 -3.92 -14.40 -8.18
N TYR A 69 -3.57 -13.41 -8.98
CA TYR A 69 -3.72 -13.51 -10.44
C TYR A 69 -2.44 -14.03 -11.12
N ASN A 70 -2.60 -15.11 -11.88
CA ASN A 70 -1.54 -15.69 -12.71
C ASN A 70 -1.04 -14.66 -13.74
N HIS A 71 -1.97 -13.94 -14.36
CA HIS A 71 -1.69 -12.80 -15.22
C HIS A 71 -1.87 -11.50 -14.45
N ILE A 72 -0.87 -10.63 -14.48
CA ILE A 72 -0.97 -9.34 -13.81
C ILE A 72 -1.98 -8.45 -14.54
N GLN A 73 -3.01 -8.03 -13.81
CA GLN A 73 -3.95 -7.03 -14.28
C GLN A 73 -3.35 -5.63 -14.11
N LEU A 74 -2.43 -5.23 -15.00
CA LEU A 74 -1.70 -3.96 -14.91
C LEU A 74 -2.64 -2.75 -14.75
N LEU A 75 -3.74 -2.72 -15.51
CA LEU A 75 -4.73 -1.64 -15.44
C LEU A 75 -5.39 -1.56 -14.06
N TYR A 76 -5.70 -2.70 -13.45
CA TYR A 76 -6.29 -2.76 -12.11
C TYR A 76 -5.28 -2.31 -11.05
N LEU A 77 -4.06 -2.84 -11.09
CA LEU A 77 -2.99 -2.44 -10.17
C LEU A 77 -2.65 -0.95 -10.29
N TRP A 78 -2.71 -0.38 -11.50
CA TRP A 78 -2.54 1.05 -11.70
C TRP A 78 -3.65 1.87 -11.04
N LYS A 79 -4.91 1.43 -11.16
CA LYS A 79 -6.04 2.05 -10.45
C LYS A 79 -5.86 1.97 -8.94
N CYS A 80 -5.45 0.81 -8.40
CA CYS A 80 -5.12 0.66 -6.98
C CYS A 80 -3.99 1.62 -6.57
N TYR A 81 -2.92 1.72 -7.37
CA TYR A 81 -1.79 2.61 -7.10
C TYR A 81 -2.22 4.07 -6.99
N ARG A 82 -3.01 4.54 -7.96
CA ARG A 82 -3.60 5.89 -7.93
C ARG A 82 -4.51 6.09 -6.71
N SER A 83 -5.35 5.11 -6.36
CA SER A 83 -6.22 5.18 -5.19
C SER A 83 -5.43 5.33 -3.89
N VAL A 84 -4.37 4.54 -3.71
CA VAL A 84 -3.52 4.60 -2.51
C VAL A 84 -2.77 5.93 -2.43
N ILE A 85 -2.33 6.53 -3.55
CA ILE A 85 -1.75 7.88 -3.58
C ILE A 85 -2.75 8.91 -3.06
N ASN A 86 -3.99 8.88 -3.57
CA ASN A 86 -5.01 9.85 -3.20
C ASN A 86 -5.41 9.75 -1.73
N LYS A 87 -5.27 8.58 -1.11
CA LYS A 87 -5.51 8.37 0.33
C LYS A 87 -4.36 8.85 1.21
N GLN A 88 -3.18 9.19 0.67
CA GLN A 88 -2.08 9.65 1.51
C GLN A 88 -2.35 11.05 2.05
N THR A 89 -2.15 11.22 3.35
CA THR A 89 -2.24 12.50 4.07
C THR A 89 -1.40 13.60 3.40
N MET A 90 -0.23 13.26 2.84
CA MET A 90 0.61 14.21 2.10
C MET A 90 -0.12 14.81 0.89
N TYR A 91 -0.91 14.02 0.15
CA TYR A 91 -1.68 14.51 -0.98
C TYR A 91 -2.73 15.54 -0.54
N TYR A 92 -3.41 15.29 0.59
CA TYR A 92 -4.33 16.26 1.19
C TYR A 92 -3.62 17.56 1.61
N TYR A 93 -2.44 17.47 2.24
CA TYR A 93 -1.66 18.66 2.60
C TYR A 93 -1.17 19.46 1.39
N ILE A 94 -0.67 18.81 0.34
CA ILE A 94 -0.23 19.48 -0.90
C ILE A 94 -1.41 20.19 -1.58
N VAL A 95 -2.56 19.51 -1.70
CA VAL A 95 -3.77 20.11 -2.26
C VAL A 95 -4.23 21.30 -1.40
N PHE A 96 -4.22 21.15 -0.08
CA PHE A 96 -4.58 22.23 0.84
C PHE A 96 -3.66 23.45 0.66
N ILE A 97 -2.34 23.26 0.69
CA ILE A 97 -1.35 24.33 0.48
C ILE A 97 -1.58 25.02 -0.87
N PHE A 98 -1.78 24.25 -1.95
CA PHE A 98 -2.02 24.79 -3.28
C PHE A 98 -3.29 25.64 -3.35
N LEU A 99 -4.38 25.20 -2.69
CA LEU A 99 -5.63 25.95 -2.60
C LEU A 99 -5.46 27.23 -1.77
N SER A 100 -4.72 27.18 -0.67
CA SER A 100 -4.40 28.37 0.14
C SER A 100 -3.60 29.40 -0.64
N ILE A 101 -2.59 28.97 -1.41
CA ILE A 101 -1.82 29.85 -2.29
C ILE A 101 -2.73 30.47 -3.37
N LYS A 102 -3.60 29.67 -4.01
CA LYS A 102 -4.52 30.17 -5.04
C LYS A 102 -5.51 31.23 -4.50
N GLN A 103 -5.90 31.16 -3.23
CA GLN A 103 -6.73 32.19 -2.59
C GLN A 103 -5.97 33.49 -2.30
N ILE A 104 -4.66 33.44 -2.07
CA ILE A 104 -3.83 34.62 -1.79
C ILE A 104 -3.59 35.45 -3.07
N TYR A 105 -3.52 34.80 -4.23
CA TYR A 105 -3.27 35.45 -5.53
C TYR A 105 -4.54 35.75 -6.34
N LYS A 106 -5.72 35.74 -5.70
CA LYS A 106 -7.00 36.10 -6.32
C LYS A 106 -7.60 37.30 -5.60
#